data_AF-A0A7K3D101-F1
#
_entry.id   AF-A0A7K3D101-F1
#
_cell.length_a   1.000
_cell.length_b   1.000
_cell.length_c   1.000
_cell.angle_alpha   90.00
_cell.angle_beta   90.00
_cell.angle_gamma   90.00
#
_symmetry.space_group_name_H-M   'P 1'
#
loop_
_entity.id
_entity.type
_entity.pdbx_description
1 polymer ?
#
loop_
_entity_poly.entity_id
_entity_poly.type
_entity_poly.pdbx_seq_one_letter_code
_entity_poly.pdbx_strand_id
1 'polypeptide(L)' 'MTAPAAAPVFTNHLELRARNRRAVEQYMETGREARLRRYTLYTEDGTAALFNTDIGRPITVQGHARLQKHNELSL' A
#
# COMPACT_ATOMS: atom_id res chain seq x y z
N MET A 1 -29.47 -26.40 25.10
CA MET A 1 -29.47 -26.54 23.62
C MET A 1 -28.37 -25.63 23.09
N THR A 2 -27.25 -26.19 22.65
CA THR A 2 -26.07 -25.43 22.21
C THR A 2 -26.13 -25.25 20.70
N ALA A 3 -26.14 -24.00 20.22
CA ALA A 3 -26.08 -23.71 18.79
C ALA A 3 -24.71 -24.12 18.20
N PRO A 4 -24.64 -24.60 16.95
CA PRO A 4 -23.36 -24.96 16.34
C PRO A 4 -22.54 -23.68 16.10
N ALA A 5 -21.23 -23.76 16.34
CA ALA A 5 -20.29 -22.71 15.96
C ALA A 5 -20.33 -22.56 14.42
N ALA A 6 -20.68 -21.37 13.95
CA ALA A 6 -20.62 -21.06 12.53
C ALA A 6 -19.17 -21.27 12.04
N ALA A 7 -18.99 -22.16 11.06
CA ALA A 7 -17.69 -22.34 10.42
C ALA A 7 -17.23 -21.01 9.81
N PRO A 8 -15.93 -20.68 9.88
CA PRO A 8 -15.45 -19.43 9.32
C PRO A 8 -15.64 -19.44 7.80
N VAL A 9 -16.48 -18.51 7.31
CA VAL A 9 -16.74 -18.31 5.88
C VAL A 9 -15.53 -17.60 5.27
N PHE A 10 -14.52 -18.36 4.87
CA PHE A 10 -13.46 -17.84 4.01
C PHE A 10 -13.88 -18.02 2.55
N THR A 11 -14.51 -17.00 1.98
CA THR A 11 -14.59 -16.79 0.53
C THR A 11 -13.15 -16.70 0.02
N ASN A 12 -12.66 -17.73 -0.67
CA ASN A 12 -11.23 -17.93 -0.80
C ASN A 12 -10.59 -16.79 -1.65
N HIS A 13 -9.77 -15.99 -0.98
CA HIS A 13 -8.93 -14.95 -1.58
C HIS A 13 -7.48 -15.17 -1.14
N LEU A 14 -7.11 -16.41 -0.81
CA LEU A 14 -5.81 -16.73 -0.24
C LEU A 14 -4.67 -16.31 -1.17
N GLU A 15 -4.80 -16.61 -2.47
CA GLU A 15 -3.83 -16.20 -3.48
C GLU A 15 -3.76 -14.68 -3.63
N LEU A 16 -4.91 -13.99 -3.64
CA LEU A 16 -4.96 -12.53 -3.70
C LEU A 16 -4.28 -11.90 -2.48
N ARG A 17 -4.55 -12.43 -1.28
CA ARG A 17 -3.92 -11.98 -0.04
C ARG A 17 -2.41 -12.23 -0.05
N ALA A 18 -1.96 -13.37 -0.53
CA ALA A 18 -0.55 -13.67 -0.67
C ALA A 18 0.15 -12.71 -1.64
N ARG A 19 -0.47 -12.43 -2.79
CA ARG A 19 0.04 -11.44 -3.77
C ARG A 19 0.13 -10.03 -3.16
N ASN A 20 -0.94 -9.58 -2.50
CA ASN A 20 -0.97 -8.26 -1.89
C ASN A 20 0.04 -8.14 -0.73
N ARG A 21 0.21 -9.21 0.06
CA ARG A 21 1.22 -9.26 1.13
C ARG A 21 2.63 -9.09 0.58
N ARG A 22 3.00 -9.79 -0.50
CA ARG A 22 4.31 -9.62 -1.15
C ARG A 22 4.55 -8.19 -1.61
N ALA A 23 3.52 -7.52 -2.14
CA ALA A 23 3.64 -6.11 -2.53
C ALA A 23 3.89 -5.18 -1.32
N VAL A 24 3.24 -5.45 -0.17
CA VAL A 24 3.48 -4.71 1.08
C VAL A 24 4.89 -4.98 1.60
N GLU A 25 5.33 -6.24 1.63
CA GLU A 25 6.70 -6.62 2.06
C GLU A 25 7.74 -5.89 1.21
N GLN A 26 7.61 -5.96 -0.12
CA GLN A 26 8.48 -5.22 -1.05
C GLN A 26 8.46 -3.71 -0.79
N TYR A 27 7.29 -3.13 -0.51
CA TYR A 27 7.17 -1.70 -0.19
C TYR A 27 7.97 -1.33 1.07
N MET A 28 7.85 -2.14 2.13
CA MET A 28 8.46 -1.88 3.44
C MET A 28 9.97 -2.10 3.44
N GLU A 29 10.46 -3.07 2.66
CA GLU A 29 11.89 -3.42 2.56
C GLU A 29 12.65 -2.58 1.50
N THR A 30 11.96 -1.70 0.78
CA THR A 30 12.57 -0.87 -0.28
C THR A 30 13.68 0.04 0.28
N GLY A 31 14.94 -0.29 -0.03
CA GLY A 31 16.10 0.53 0.29
C GLY A 31 16.21 1.83 -0.53
N ARG A 32 17.18 2.69 -0.19
CA ARG A 32 17.35 4.06 -0.71
C ARG A 32 17.17 4.18 -2.22
N GLU A 33 18.04 3.55 -3.01
CA GLU A 33 18.01 3.65 -4.48
C GLU A 33 16.74 3.04 -5.10
N ALA A 34 16.20 2.00 -4.48
CA ALA A 34 14.98 1.34 -4.95
C ALA A 34 13.72 2.21 -4.74
N ARG A 35 13.77 3.23 -3.86
CA ARG A 35 12.65 4.17 -3.66
C ARG A 35 12.26 4.89 -4.93
N LEU A 36 13.20 5.17 -5.83
CA LEU A 36 12.92 5.79 -7.14
C LEU A 36 11.88 5.01 -7.97
N ARG A 37 11.82 3.69 -7.82
CA ARG A 37 10.87 2.83 -8.53
C ARG A 37 9.69 2.36 -7.67
N ARG A 38 9.61 2.74 -6.38
CA ARG A 38 8.55 2.28 -5.47
C ARG A 38 7.13 2.64 -5.91
N TYR A 39 6.98 3.68 -6.74
CA TYR A 39 5.69 4.07 -7.30
C TYR A 39 5.06 2.96 -8.16
N THR A 40 5.85 2.04 -8.72
CA THR A 40 5.32 0.95 -9.58
C THR A 40 4.51 -0.09 -8.81
N LEU A 41 4.53 -0.06 -7.47
CA LEU A 41 3.67 -0.90 -6.62
C LEU A 41 2.23 -0.38 -6.53
N TYR A 42 1.98 0.85 -6.97
CA TYR A 42 0.65 1.45 -7.01
C TYR A 42 -0.04 1.16 -8.34
N THR A 43 -1.37 1.27 -8.38
CA THR A 43 -2.10 1.43 -9.63
C THR A 43 -1.74 2.77 -10.29
N GLU A 44 -2.02 2.93 -11.58
CA GLU A 44 -1.70 4.15 -12.34
C GLU A 44 -2.26 5.42 -11.68
N ASP A 45 -3.45 5.31 -11.10
CA ASP A 45 -4.21 6.34 -10.37
C ASP A 45 -4.02 6.29 -8.84
N GLY A 46 -3.10 5.46 -8.35
CA GLY A 46 -2.89 5.21 -6.93
C GLY A 46 -2.48 6.46 -6.14
N THR A 47 -2.73 6.42 -4.83
CA THR A 47 -2.51 7.57 -3.92
C THR A 47 -1.66 7.17 -2.73
N ALA A 48 -0.67 8.01 -2.40
CA ALA A 48 0.05 7.98 -1.13
C ALA A 48 -0.35 9.20 -0.29
N ALA A 49 -0.33 9.06 1.04
CA ALA A 49 -0.68 10.16 1.94
C ALA A 49 0.17 10.17 3.21
N LEU A 50 0.54 11.37 3.66
CA LEU A 50 0.99 11.63 5.02
C LEU A 50 -0.20 12.16 5.83
N PHE A 51 -0.68 11.36 6.77
CA PHE A 51 -1.88 11.70 7.55
C PHE A 51 -1.61 12.60 8.75
N ASN A 52 -0.43 12.50 9.37
CA ASN A 52 -0.07 13.27 10.56
C ASN A 52 0.71 14.51 10.13
N THR A 53 0.03 15.65 10.02
CA THR A 53 0.60 16.92 9.56
C THR A 53 0.24 18.05 10.51
N ASP A 54 1.06 19.10 10.51
CA ASP A 54 0.87 20.34 11.27
C ASP A 54 -0.31 21.20 10.78
N ILE A 55 -0.69 21.05 9.50
CA ILE A 55 -1.84 21.73 8.89
C ILE A 55 -3.18 21.04 9.18
N GLY A 56 -3.19 19.95 9.96
CA GLY A 56 -4.42 19.25 10.37
C GLY A 56 -5.18 18.53 9.25
N ARG A 57 -4.54 18.32 8.09
CA ARG A 57 -5.13 17.57 6.96
C ARG A 57 -4.08 16.76 6.21
N PRO A 58 -4.44 15.61 5.60
CA PRO A 58 -3.47 14.79 4.89
C PRO A 58 -2.82 15.54 3.71
N ILE A 59 -1.53 15.28 3.49
CA ILE A 59 -0.84 15.66 2.25
C ILE A 59 -0.86 14.44 1.34
N THR A 60 -1.52 14.54 0.20
CA THR A 60 -1.74 13.43 -0.73
C THR A 60 -0.96 13.60 -2.04
N VAL A 61 -0.43 12.50 -2.56
CA VAL A 61 0.22 12.42 -3.88
C VAL A 61 -0.51 11.38 -4.71
N GLN A 62 -1.13 11.80 -5.82
CA GLN A 62 -1.98 10.94 -6.65
C GLN A 62 -1.43 10.80 -8.08
N GLY A 63 -1.36 9.55 -8.52
CA GLY A 63 -0.96 9.13 -9.86
C GLY A 63 0.55 8.86 -9.97
N HIS A 64 0.92 7.89 -10.81
CA HIS A 64 2.31 7.44 -11.01
C HIS A 64 3.29 8.58 -11.27
N ALA A 65 2.96 9.51 -12.17
CA ALA A 65 3.83 10.64 -12.50
C ALA A 65 4.15 11.53 -11.29
N ARG A 66 3.19 11.73 -10.37
CA ARG A 66 3.40 12.52 -9.16
C ARG A 66 4.12 11.69 -8.08
N LEU A 67 3.79 10.41 -7.96
CA LEU A 67 4.45 9.48 -7.04
C LEU A 67 5.93 9.28 -7.37
N GLN A 68 6.27 9.20 -8.66
CA GLN A 68 7.65 9.13 -9.13
C GLN A 68 8.44 10.37 -8.69
N LYS A 69 7.94 11.58 -8.98
CA LYS A 69 8.56 12.84 -8.55
C LYS A 69 8.68 12.93 -7.02
N HIS A 70 7.66 12.48 -6.28
CA HIS A 70 7.71 12.47 -4.82
C HIS A 70 8.80 11.53 -4.28
N ASN A 71 9.04 10.39 -4.92
CA ASN A 71 10.10 9.46 -4.52
C ASN A 71 11.52 10.04 -4.70
N GLU A 72 11.71 11.01 -5.59
CA GLU A 72 13.01 11.72 -5.75
C GLU A 72 13.32 12.60 -4.53
N LEU A 73 12.31 13.16 -3.88
CA LEU A 73 12.44 13.94 -2.62
C LEU A 73 12.80 13.08 -1.41
N SER A 74 12.81 11.77 -1.62
CA SER A 74 12.91 10.74 -0.61
C SER A 74 14.30 10.07 -0.61
N LEU A 75 15.22 10.51 -1.46
CA LEU A 75 16.60 10.01 -1.51
C LEU A 75 17.51 10.64 -0.46
#